data_AF-A0A7C4G9K2-F1
#
_entry.id   AF-A0A7C4G9K2-F1
#
_cell.length_a   1.000
_cell.length_b   1.000
_cell.length_c   1.000
_cell.angle_alpha   90.00
_cell.angle_beta   90.00
_cell.angle_gamma   90.00
#
_symmetry.space_group_name_H-M   'P 1'
#
loop_
_entity.id
_entity.type
_entity.pdbx_description
1 polymer ?
#
loop_
_entity_poly.entity_id
_entity_poly.type
_entity_poly.pdbx_seq_one_letter_code
_entity_poly.pdbx_strand_id
1 'polypeptide(L)'
;MKGIEDDELTVMGTYKLSVDSEENYKGNLCWLLSMTITQREEEETKMITTWWITKTEYNFVHGRMQVYVGNNLVMQQEFDPGEMPSGVEEPEPIDVRYTTGYETITVPAGTFINCLRVEVSGEGGVVVKTWAHSSVPIWGVVKTEMYEDNVLTMTTELTSYG
;
A
#
# COMPACT_ATOMS: atom_id res chain seq x y z
N MET A 1 -22.27 36.64 0.08
CA MET A 1 -21.74 35.36 -0.43
C MET A 1 -20.97 34.71 0.71
N LYS A 2 -21.53 33.68 1.33
CA LYS A 2 -20.81 32.84 2.30
C LYS A 2 -19.99 31.85 1.46
N GLY A 3 -18.69 31.78 1.72
CA GLY A 3 -17.82 30.76 1.16
C GLY A 3 -18.38 29.39 1.56
N ILE A 4 -18.51 28.52 0.57
CA ILE A 4 -18.64 27.08 0.82
C ILE A 4 -17.21 26.69 1.17
N GLU A 5 -16.97 26.40 2.45
CA GLU A 5 -15.79 25.65 2.85
C GLU A 5 -15.91 24.30 2.13
N ASP A 6 -14.98 24.01 1.23
CA ASP A 6 -14.72 22.65 0.77
C ASP A 6 -14.26 21.89 2.01
N ASP A 7 -15.21 21.28 2.72
CA ASP A 7 -14.93 20.20 3.65
C ASP A 7 -14.27 19.10 2.81
N GLU A 8 -12.94 19.10 2.78
CA GLU A 8 -12.17 17.93 2.38
C GLU A 8 -12.52 16.83 3.36
N LEU A 9 -13.54 16.06 2.99
CA LEU A 9 -13.94 14.84 3.65
C LEU A 9 -12.72 13.94 3.63
N THR A 10 -11.96 13.95 4.72
CA THR A 10 -10.89 12.98 4.97
C THR A 10 -11.58 11.64 5.20
N VAL A 11 -11.93 10.96 4.11
CA VAL A 11 -12.52 9.62 4.18
C VAL A 11 -11.42 8.69 4.68
N MET A 12 -11.38 8.47 5.99
CA MET A 12 -10.45 7.54 6.62
C MET A 12 -10.78 6.11 6.17
N GLY A 13 -10.17 5.70 5.06
CA GLY A 13 -10.13 4.31 4.64
C GLY A 13 -9.20 3.49 5.54
N THR A 14 -9.51 2.21 5.73
CA THR A 14 -8.53 1.25 6.28
C THR A 14 -7.69 0.72 5.12
N TYR A 15 -6.37 0.83 5.24
CA TYR A 15 -5.42 0.33 4.26
C TYR A 15 -4.69 -0.89 4.82
N LYS A 16 -4.65 -1.97 4.04
CA LYS A 16 -3.97 -3.21 4.40
C LYS A 16 -3.04 -3.62 3.29
N LEU A 17 -1.84 -4.05 3.66
CA LEU A 17 -0.84 -4.60 2.74
C LEU A 17 -0.65 -6.09 3.01
N SER A 18 -0.56 -6.90 1.97
CA SER A 18 -0.23 -8.31 2.09
C SER A 18 0.65 -8.80 0.94
N VAL A 19 1.50 -9.78 1.24
CA VAL A 19 2.14 -10.62 0.22
C VAL A 19 1.41 -11.96 0.26
N ASP A 20 0.50 -12.17 -0.70
CA ASP A 20 -0.54 -13.21 -0.62
C ASP A 20 -0.02 -14.60 -0.98
N SER A 21 0.78 -14.68 -2.05
CA SER A 21 1.25 -15.96 -2.59
C SER A 21 2.41 -15.78 -3.57
N GLU A 22 2.94 -16.92 -4.01
CA GLU A 22 3.83 -17.02 -5.16
C GLU A 22 3.06 -17.64 -6.34
N GLU A 23 3.17 -17.03 -7.52
CA GLU A 23 2.54 -17.57 -8.74
C GLU A 23 3.46 -17.47 -9.95
N ASN A 24 3.22 -18.33 -10.94
CA ASN A 24 3.85 -18.18 -12.24
C ASN A 24 2.93 -17.36 -13.15
N TYR A 25 3.39 -16.20 -13.59
CA TYR A 25 2.68 -15.36 -14.56
C TYR A 25 3.48 -15.26 -15.86
N LYS A 26 2.91 -15.79 -16.96
CA LYS A 26 3.52 -15.82 -18.30
C LYS A 26 4.98 -16.31 -18.31
N GLY A 27 5.31 -17.30 -17.47
CA GLY A 27 6.65 -17.89 -17.37
C GLY A 27 7.55 -17.27 -16.29
N ASN A 28 7.18 -16.13 -15.70
CA ASN A 28 7.92 -15.49 -14.62
C ASN A 28 7.38 -15.94 -13.26
N LEU A 29 8.26 -16.29 -12.34
CA LEU A 29 7.86 -16.53 -10.95
C LEU A 29 7.74 -15.17 -10.24
N CYS A 30 6.55 -14.90 -9.71
CA CYS A 30 6.17 -13.63 -9.12
C CYS A 30 5.66 -13.80 -7.69
N TRP A 31 5.83 -12.75 -6.91
CA TRP A 31 5.05 -12.50 -5.71
C TRP A 31 3.74 -11.80 -6.07
N LEU A 32 2.67 -12.10 -5.35
CA LEU A 32 1.43 -11.32 -5.38
C LEU A 32 1.42 -10.35 -4.20
N LEU A 33 1.66 -9.07 -4.50
CA LEU A 33 1.44 -7.99 -3.54
C LEU A 33 0.00 -7.53 -3.66
N SER A 34 -0.72 -7.41 -2.55
CA SER A 34 -2.06 -6.83 -2.54
C SER A 34 -2.16 -5.66 -1.58
N MET A 35 -2.86 -4.62 -2.02
CA MET A 35 -3.30 -3.51 -1.18
C MET A 35 -4.83 -3.51 -1.15
N THR A 36 -5.40 -3.54 0.05
CA THR A 36 -6.84 -3.44 0.26
C THR A 36 -7.17 -2.11 0.91
N ILE A 37 -8.03 -1.34 0.26
CA ILE A 37 -8.62 -0.10 0.79
C ILE A 37 -10.07 -0.39 1.12
N THR A 38 -10.48 -0.14 2.36
CA THR A 38 -11.88 -0.28 2.78
C THR A 38 -12.40 1.04 3.30
N GLN A 39 -13.45 1.57 2.66
CA GLN A 39 -14.14 2.79 3.08
C GLN A 39 -15.55 2.43 3.57
N ARG A 40 -15.99 3.10 4.64
CA ARG A 40 -17.31 2.90 5.23
C ARG A 40 -17.96 4.25 5.44
N GLU A 41 -18.76 4.66 4.47
CA GLU A 41 -19.65 5.82 4.60
C GLU A 41 -21.07 5.31 4.91
N GLU A 42 -21.82 4.94 3.88
CA GLU A 42 -23.18 4.37 4.01
C GLU A 42 -23.21 2.86 3.71
N GLU A 43 -22.43 2.41 2.71
CA GLU A 43 -22.20 1.02 2.34
C GLU A 43 -20.68 0.77 2.26
N GLU A 44 -20.22 -0.42 2.67
CA GLU A 44 -18.79 -0.73 2.62
C GLU A 44 -18.32 -0.83 1.17
N THR A 45 -17.42 0.07 0.76
CA THR A 45 -16.71 -0.04 -0.51
C THR A 45 -15.32 -0.58 -0.24
N LYS A 46 -14.95 -1.66 -0.91
CA LYS A 46 -13.65 -2.31 -0.77
C LYS A 46 -12.98 -2.41 -2.12
N MET A 47 -11.83 -1.77 -2.25
CA MET A 47 -10.94 -1.91 -3.40
C MET A 47 -9.78 -2.83 -3.03
N ILE A 48 -9.48 -3.79 -3.90
CA ILE A 48 -8.31 -4.67 -3.79
C ILE A 48 -7.52 -4.48 -5.07
N THR A 49 -6.29 -4.01 -4.94
CA THR A 49 -5.33 -3.97 -6.04
C THR A 49 -4.25 -5.00 -5.77
N THR A 50 -4.05 -5.91 -6.73
CA THR A 50 -3.02 -6.95 -6.69
C THR A 50 -2.00 -6.68 -7.79
N TRP A 51 -0.72 -6.75 -7.47
CA TRP A 51 0.40 -6.64 -8.40
C TRP A 51 1.22 -7.93 -8.40
N TRP A 52 1.56 -8.40 -9.59
CA TRP A 52 2.51 -9.47 -9.82
C TRP A 52 3.89 -8.85 -9.96
N ILE A 53 4.75 -9.08 -8.97
CA ILE A 53 6.11 -8.55 -8.90
C ILE A 53 7.10 -9.70 -9.08
N THR A 54 8.01 -9.63 -10.05
CA THR A 54 8.96 -10.73 -10.30
C THR A 54 9.86 -10.98 -9.09
N LYS A 55 10.13 -12.25 -8.75
CA LYS A 55 10.97 -12.59 -7.58
C LYS A 55 12.45 -12.25 -7.77
N THR A 56 12.90 -12.12 -9.02
CA THR A 56 14.31 -11.93 -9.36
C THR A 56 14.68 -10.46 -9.49
N GLU A 57 13.87 -9.71 -10.25
CA GLU A 57 14.17 -8.32 -10.60
C GLU A 57 13.29 -7.33 -9.86
N TYR A 58 12.27 -7.80 -9.13
CA TYR A 58 11.28 -6.97 -8.45
C TYR A 58 10.53 -6.02 -9.37
N ASN A 59 10.35 -6.43 -10.63
CA ASN A 59 9.63 -5.67 -11.64
C ASN A 59 8.13 -5.98 -11.56
N PHE A 60 7.29 -4.95 -11.63
CA PHE A 60 5.86 -5.09 -11.90
C PHE A 60 5.65 -5.61 -13.33
N VAL A 61 4.87 -6.69 -13.48
CA VAL A 61 4.62 -7.30 -14.79
C VAL A 61 3.14 -7.40 -15.15
N HIS A 62 2.25 -7.31 -14.17
CA HIS A 62 0.81 -7.36 -14.36
C HIS A 62 0.08 -6.99 -13.07
N GLY A 63 -1.11 -6.41 -13.19
CA GLY A 63 -1.93 -6.04 -12.05
C GLY A 63 -3.41 -6.30 -12.27
N ARG A 64 -4.15 -6.36 -11.17
CA ARG A 64 -5.59 -6.54 -11.13
C ARG A 64 -6.19 -5.65 -10.06
N MET A 65 -7.20 -4.88 -10.43
CA MET A 65 -8.04 -4.09 -9.54
C MET A 65 -9.43 -4.73 -9.44
N GLN A 66 -9.92 -4.90 -8.22
CA GLN A 66 -11.27 -5.39 -7.93
C GLN A 66 -11.94 -4.42 -6.97
N VAL A 67 -13.16 -3.97 -7.31
CA VAL A 67 -13.97 -3.12 -6.44
C VAL A 67 -15.25 -3.84 -6.07
N TYR A 68 -15.50 -3.88 -4.77
CA TYR A 68 -16.66 -4.47 -4.14
C TYR A 68 -17.49 -3.38 -3.48
N VAL A 69 -18.81 -3.48 -3.61
CA VAL A 69 -19.78 -2.72 -2.82
C VAL A 69 -20.58 -3.73 -2.01
N GLY A 70 -20.45 -3.63 -0.68
CA GLY A 70 -20.76 -4.72 0.23
C GLY A 70 -19.95 -5.98 -0.12
N ASN A 71 -20.66 -7.07 -0.40
CA ASN A 71 -20.06 -8.36 -0.80
C ASN A 71 -20.10 -8.60 -2.32
N ASN A 72 -20.58 -7.64 -3.11
CA ASN A 72 -20.75 -7.82 -4.55
C ASN A 72 -19.56 -7.22 -5.30
N LEU A 73 -18.92 -8.01 -6.15
CA LEU A 73 -17.93 -7.51 -7.11
C LEU A 73 -18.64 -6.67 -8.17
N VAL A 74 -18.37 -5.37 -8.20
CA VAL A 74 -18.99 -4.43 -9.15
C VAL A 74 -18.07 -4.04 -10.30
N MET A 75 -16.75 -4.12 -10.09
CA MET A 75 -15.75 -3.86 -11.12
C MET A 75 -14.56 -4.77 -10.93
N GLN A 76 -14.04 -5.28 -12.05
CA GLN A 76 -12.74 -5.93 -12.12
C GLN A 76 -12.03 -5.47 -13.39
N GLN A 77 -10.78 -5.04 -13.24
CA GLN A 77 -9.94 -4.62 -14.35
C GLN A 77 -8.55 -5.21 -14.17
N GLU A 78 -8.03 -5.83 -15.22
CA GLU A 78 -6.62 -6.21 -15.32
C GLU A 78 -5.85 -5.10 -16.06
N PHE A 79 -4.58 -4.94 -15.75
CA PHE A 79 -3.73 -3.91 -16.35
C PHE A 79 -2.28 -4.36 -16.41
N ASP A 80 -1.59 -3.94 -17.46
CA ASP A 80 -0.17 -4.17 -17.67
C ASP A 80 0.65 -2.89 -17.30
N PRO A 81 1.98 -2.97 -17.19
CA PRO A 81 2.83 -1.79 -16.99
C PRO A 81 2.54 -0.69 -18.01
N GLY A 82 2.28 0.53 -17.52
CA GLY A 82 1.91 1.69 -18.34
C GLY A 82 0.41 1.84 -18.64
N GLU A 83 -0.42 0.86 -18.25
CA GLU A 83 -1.88 0.88 -18.44
C GLU A 83 -2.65 0.94 -17.12
N MET A 84 -2.02 1.45 -16.06
CA MET A 84 -2.61 1.48 -14.73
C MET A 84 -3.92 2.32 -14.69
N PRO A 85 -4.97 1.82 -14.03
CA PRO A 85 -6.19 2.58 -13.79
C PRO A 85 -5.90 3.87 -13.02
N SER A 86 -6.72 4.90 -13.24
CA SER A 86 -6.64 6.15 -12.48
C SER A 86 -6.76 5.90 -10.98
N GLY A 87 -5.87 6.51 -10.19
CA GLY A 87 -5.85 6.35 -8.73
C GLY A 87 -5.18 5.06 -8.23
N VAL A 88 -4.63 4.25 -9.14
CA VAL A 88 -3.73 3.14 -8.80
C VAL A 88 -2.31 3.55 -9.15
N GLU A 89 -1.44 3.52 -8.15
CA GLU A 89 0.00 3.76 -8.35
C GLU A 89 0.76 2.43 -8.37
N GLU A 90 1.85 2.40 -9.12
CA GLU A 90 2.78 1.27 -9.07
C GLU A 90 3.44 1.26 -7.69
N PRO A 91 3.53 0.11 -7.02
CA PRO A 91 4.28 0.04 -5.78
C PRO A 91 5.76 0.29 -6.10
N GLU A 92 6.43 1.16 -5.35
CA GLU A 92 7.83 1.52 -5.59
C GLU A 92 8.76 0.97 -4.48
N PRO A 93 10.03 0.64 -4.82
CA PRO A 93 11.03 0.28 -3.82
C PRO A 93 11.30 1.40 -2.82
N ILE A 94 11.54 1.02 -1.56
CA ILE A 94 11.92 1.97 -0.51
C ILE A 94 13.32 2.52 -0.77
N ASP A 95 13.45 3.85 -0.80
CA ASP A 95 14.76 4.52 -0.87
C ASP A 95 15.44 4.59 0.50
N VAL A 96 16.34 3.65 0.73
CA VAL A 96 17.09 3.52 1.99
C VAL A 96 18.02 4.70 2.28
N ARG A 97 18.26 5.63 1.33
CA ARG A 97 19.07 6.84 1.58
C ARG A 97 18.43 7.78 2.60
N TYR A 98 17.11 7.70 2.77
CA TYR A 98 16.35 8.51 3.74
C TYR A 98 16.14 7.78 5.08
N THR A 99 17.01 6.82 5.41
CA THR A 99 16.97 6.13 6.69
C THR A 99 17.21 7.10 7.84
N THR A 100 16.29 7.11 8.81
CA THR A 100 16.39 7.93 10.03
C THR A 100 16.68 7.10 11.28
N GLY A 101 16.54 5.77 11.22
CA GLY A 101 16.90 4.90 12.33
C GLY A 101 16.35 3.49 12.22
N TYR A 102 16.28 2.82 13.37
CA TYR A 102 15.73 1.48 13.51
C TYR A 102 14.73 1.43 14.65
N GLU A 103 13.61 0.72 14.45
CA GLU A 103 12.53 0.62 15.42
C GLU A 103 11.94 -0.79 15.48
N THR A 104 11.32 -1.14 16.60
CA THR A 104 10.51 -2.35 16.70
C THR A 104 9.08 -2.00 16.31
N ILE A 105 8.52 -2.75 15.36
CA ILE A 105 7.17 -2.51 14.83
C ILE A 105 6.30 -3.74 15.04
N THR A 106 5.11 -3.52 15.60
CA THR A 106 4.07 -4.54 15.76
C THR A 106 2.90 -4.18 14.86
N VAL A 107 2.52 -5.11 13.98
CA VAL A 107 1.41 -5.04 13.03
C VAL A 107 0.65 -6.38 13.06
N PRO A 108 -0.51 -6.54 12.39
CA PRO A 108 -1.24 -7.80 12.42
C PRO A 108 -0.42 -9.02 11.95
N ALA A 109 0.53 -8.85 11.03
CA ALA A 109 1.43 -9.91 10.59
C ALA A 109 2.48 -10.35 11.63
N GLY A 110 2.64 -9.62 12.73
CA GLY A 110 3.58 -9.97 13.82
C GLY A 110 4.37 -8.78 14.36
N THR A 111 5.42 -9.09 15.12
CA THR A 111 6.37 -8.10 15.65
C THR A 111 7.73 -8.27 14.98
N PHE A 112 8.26 -7.19 14.46
CA PHE A 112 9.52 -7.12 13.73
C PHE A 112 10.49 -6.24 14.51
N ILE A 113 11.68 -6.78 14.80
CA ILE A 113 12.70 -6.11 15.61
C ILE A 113 13.74 -5.52 14.65
N ASN A 114 14.19 -4.30 14.92
CA ASN A 114 15.15 -3.58 14.07
C ASN A 114 14.64 -3.33 12.64
N CYS A 115 13.36 -2.95 12.49
CA CYS A 115 12.88 -2.41 11.22
C CYS A 115 13.65 -1.15 10.88
N LEU A 116 14.16 -1.06 9.65
CA LEU A 116 14.68 0.17 9.08
C LEU A 116 13.53 1.19 9.02
N ARG A 117 13.69 2.37 9.62
CA ARG A 117 12.76 3.49 9.47
C ARG A 117 13.30 4.46 8.44
N VAL A 118 12.50 4.74 7.43
CA VAL A 118 12.74 5.71 6.37
C VAL A 118 11.73 6.84 6.53
N GLU A 119 12.17 8.09 6.38
CA GLU A 119 11.30 9.25 6.47
C GLU A 119 11.58 10.23 5.33
N VAL A 120 10.55 10.57 4.57
CA VAL A 120 10.62 11.51 3.45
C VAL A 120 9.64 12.64 3.70
N SER A 121 10.10 13.89 3.55
CA SER A 121 9.24 15.07 3.59
C SER A 121 8.98 15.56 2.17
N GLY A 122 7.71 15.66 1.81
CA GLY A 122 7.24 16.23 0.54
C GLY A 122 6.96 17.73 0.64
N GLU A 123 6.56 18.31 -0.48
CA GLU A 123 6.01 19.67 -0.51
C GLU A 123 4.68 19.73 0.28
N GLY A 124 4.29 20.92 0.74
CA GLY A 124 3.03 21.08 1.47
C GLY A 124 3.00 20.51 2.89
N GLY A 125 4.15 20.21 3.49
CA GLY A 125 4.21 19.71 4.87
C GLY A 125 3.88 18.22 5.02
N VAL A 126 3.78 17.49 3.91
CA VAL A 126 3.54 16.03 3.92
C VAL A 126 4.79 15.30 4.40
N VAL A 127 4.64 14.36 5.33
CA VAL A 127 5.71 13.48 5.81
C VAL A 127 5.27 12.03 5.70
N VAL A 128 6.05 11.22 4.98
CA VAL A 128 5.83 9.78 4.85
C VAL A 128 6.90 9.05 5.64
N LYS A 129 6.47 8.15 6.53
CA LYS A 129 7.33 7.23 7.27
C LYS A 129 7.05 5.82 6.81
N THR A 130 8.11 5.09 6.48
CA THR A 130 8.02 3.69 6.08
C THR A 130 8.97 2.86 6.93
N TRP A 131 8.47 1.73 7.43
CA TRP A 131 9.25 0.76 8.18
C TRP A 131 9.43 -0.50 7.34
N ALA A 132 10.67 -0.95 7.24
CA ALA A 132 11.05 -2.11 6.44
C ALA A 132 11.82 -3.15 7.26
N HIS A 133 11.57 -4.43 7.03
CA HIS A 133 12.28 -5.53 7.65
C HIS A 133 12.68 -6.58 6.61
N SER A 134 13.92 -7.07 6.69
CA SER A 134 14.50 -7.97 5.67
C SER A 134 13.84 -9.34 5.56
N SER A 135 13.02 -9.73 6.55
CA SER A 135 12.27 -11.00 6.49
C SER A 135 10.97 -10.90 5.69
N VAL A 136 10.52 -9.69 5.34
CA VAL A 136 9.29 -9.48 4.59
C VAL A 136 9.63 -9.43 3.09
N PRO A 137 8.98 -10.24 2.23
CA PRO A 137 9.15 -10.15 0.78
C PRO A 137 8.73 -8.79 0.23
N ILE A 138 9.23 -8.46 -0.97
CA ILE A 138 8.91 -7.22 -1.70
C ILE A 138 9.30 -5.97 -0.88
N TRP A 139 10.58 -5.63 -0.98
CA TRP A 139 11.22 -4.45 -0.35
C TRP A 139 11.10 -4.35 1.17
N GLY A 140 10.57 -5.37 1.83
CA GLY A 140 10.54 -5.46 3.29
C GLY A 140 9.44 -4.63 3.95
N VAL A 141 8.49 -4.05 3.22
CA VAL A 141 7.52 -3.10 3.79
C VAL A 141 6.68 -3.75 4.89
N VAL A 142 6.80 -3.22 6.11
CA VAL A 142 6.01 -3.65 7.29
C VAL A 142 4.88 -2.69 7.58
N LYS A 143 5.15 -1.39 7.48
CA LYS A 143 4.21 -0.32 7.82
C LYS A 143 4.55 0.95 7.05
N THR A 144 3.53 1.72 6.68
CA THR A 144 3.67 3.07 6.15
C THR A 144 2.68 3.99 6.84
N GLU A 145 3.14 5.16 7.26
CA GLU A 145 2.31 6.25 7.78
C GLU A 145 2.54 7.51 6.97
N MET A 146 1.46 8.21 6.62
CA MET A 146 1.51 9.52 5.99
C MET A 146 0.90 10.56 6.93
N TYR A 147 1.59 11.68 7.05
CA TYR A 147 1.18 12.81 7.86
C TYR A 147 1.07 14.05 6.99
N GLU A 148 0.05 14.86 7.22
CA GLU A 148 -0.12 16.19 6.63
C GLU A 148 -0.29 17.18 7.77
N ASP A 149 0.54 18.23 7.81
CA ASP A 149 0.57 19.20 8.93
C ASP A 149 0.67 18.54 10.32
N ASN A 150 1.43 17.43 10.42
CA ASN A 150 1.60 16.58 11.60
C ASN A 150 0.35 15.78 12.04
N VAL A 151 -0.70 15.75 11.23
CA VAL A 151 -1.87 14.90 11.44
C VAL A 151 -1.71 13.63 10.63
N LEU A 152 -1.88 12.46 11.26
CA LEU A 152 -1.84 11.18 10.56
C LEU A 152 -3.07 11.07 9.63
N THR A 153 -2.85 11.03 8.33
CA THR A 153 -3.90 10.95 7.30
C THR A 153 -4.04 9.55 6.73
N MET A 154 -2.96 8.76 6.69
CA MET A 154 -2.97 7.39 6.20
C MET A 154 -2.07 6.49 7.04
N THR A 155 -2.53 5.27 7.30
CA THR A 155 -1.71 4.18 7.83
C THR A 155 -1.98 2.92 7.03
N THR A 156 -0.91 2.26 6.58
CA THR A 156 -0.94 0.95 5.94
C THR A 156 -0.11 -0.01 6.76
N GLU A 157 -0.67 -1.16 7.12
CA GLU A 157 0.01 -2.18 7.92
C GLU A 157 0.04 -3.51 7.19
N LEU A 158 1.17 -4.22 7.30
CA LEU A 158 1.31 -5.58 6.80
C LEU A 158 0.42 -6.53 7.60
N THR A 159 -0.50 -7.21 6.92
CA THR A 159 -1.43 -8.15 7.55
C THR A 159 -1.01 -9.61 7.39
N SER A 160 -0.25 -9.94 6.35
CA SER A 160 0.27 -11.28 6.09
C SER A 160 1.43 -11.26 5.10
N TYR A 161 2.34 -12.22 5.21
CA TYR A 161 3.43 -12.45 4.26
C TYR A 161 3.90 -13.92 4.31
N GLY A 162 3.81 -14.63 3.18
CA GLY A 162 4.27 -16.02 3.06
C GLY A 162 3.26 -17.08 3.47
#